data_AF-A0A2I0FJ24-F1
#
_entry.id   AF-A0A2I0FJ24-F1
#
_cell.length_a   1.000
_cell.length_b   1.000
_cell.length_c   1.000
_cell.angle_alpha   90.00
_cell.angle_beta   90.00
_cell.angle_gamma   90.00
#
_symmetry.space_group_name_H-M   'P 1'
#
loop_
_entity.id
_entity.type
_entity.pdbx_description
1 polymer ?
#
loop_
_entity_poly.entity_id
_entity_poly.type
_entity_poly.pdbx_seq_one_letter_code
_entity_poly.pdbx_strand_id
1 'polypeptide(L)'
;MKKVMGVLIVLLSVILALPAAAAPDLSEDHQFYEEIMYLMDRGVIEGYPDGTIRPDAEVTRAEAVVMIGRLMDFDRTKRATEFTDVPAGHYASGWIAEAAEAGYVLGVGNGKFEPNAPIIRGDMALIVERVFDLVFGIESTFTDVSADAYYAEAINKILAANITIGYPDRTFRPQVEVTRGQYAAFLARALEPEFKNDAVIEGSYQKDKTKVYTYENADGTTEAHSFEDVPDRGGLIYGFMWTVDTDDGNYEYLELENYDYLAYGYPYSEGDVAIVYPVQVGKTFTNGMEDETITLEITGVNVTVETAYQTFSNAVEITNEDGDKYYMVEGFGTVKSVNAEGDVIMELLNAE
;
A
#
# COMPACT_ATOMS: atom_id res chain seq x y z
N MET A 1 -39.44 22.72 -70.53
CA MET A 1 -39.78 22.68 -69.09
C MET A 1 -38.50 22.40 -68.31
N LYS A 2 -37.99 23.39 -67.57
CA LYS A 2 -36.68 23.34 -66.87
C LYS A 2 -36.82 22.58 -65.54
N LYS A 3 -35.92 21.62 -65.29
CA LYS A 3 -35.81 20.87 -64.04
C LYS A 3 -35.21 21.76 -62.94
N VAL A 4 -35.82 21.75 -61.76
CA VAL A 4 -35.29 22.39 -60.55
C VAL A 4 -34.44 21.36 -59.81
N MET A 5 -33.18 21.67 -59.58
CA MET A 5 -32.23 20.87 -58.80
C MET A 5 -32.25 21.39 -57.36
N GLY A 6 -32.65 20.55 -56.40
CA GLY A 6 -32.57 20.88 -54.97
C GLY A 6 -31.14 20.69 -54.46
N VAL A 7 -30.62 21.67 -53.72
CA VAL A 7 -29.36 21.57 -52.99
C VAL A 7 -29.68 21.14 -51.56
N LEU A 8 -29.19 19.96 -51.19
CA LEU A 8 -29.23 19.42 -49.83
C LEU A 8 -28.02 19.99 -49.08
N ILE A 9 -28.26 20.83 -48.06
CA ILE A 9 -27.21 21.30 -47.15
C ILE A 9 -27.06 20.26 -46.05
N VAL A 10 -25.96 19.52 -46.07
CA VAL A 10 -25.55 18.65 -44.96
C VAL A 10 -24.80 19.54 -43.96
N LEU A 11 -25.41 19.83 -42.81
CA LEU A 11 -24.70 20.41 -41.67
C LEU A 11 -23.82 19.32 -41.06
N LEU A 12 -22.51 19.43 -41.27
CA LEU A 12 -21.51 18.61 -40.59
C LEU A 12 -21.22 19.24 -39.23
N SER A 13 -21.83 18.72 -38.17
CA SER A 13 -21.50 19.06 -36.79
C SER A 13 -20.13 18.47 -36.45
N VAL A 14 -19.10 19.30 -36.49
CA VAL A 14 -17.80 18.98 -35.90
C VAL A 14 -17.99 19.03 -34.38
N ILE A 15 -18.09 17.87 -33.75
CA ILE A 15 -17.89 17.75 -32.31
C ILE A 15 -16.39 18.01 -32.10
N LEU A 16 -16.03 19.19 -31.60
CA LEU A 16 -14.70 19.38 -31.02
C LEU A 16 -14.62 18.43 -29.82
N ALA A 17 -13.86 17.34 -29.97
CA ALA A 17 -13.32 16.67 -28.81
C ALA A 17 -12.44 17.71 -28.10
N LEU A 18 -12.88 18.15 -26.91
CA LEU A 18 -11.97 18.86 -26.01
C LEU A 18 -10.77 17.92 -25.79
N PRO A 19 -9.53 18.43 -25.79
CA PRO A 19 -8.42 17.61 -25.34
C PRO A 19 -8.79 17.08 -23.95
N ALA A 20 -8.54 15.80 -23.72
CA ALA A 20 -8.57 15.22 -22.38
C ALA A 20 -7.92 16.24 -21.44
N ALA A 21 -8.63 16.60 -20.36
CA ALA A 21 -8.30 17.75 -19.53
C ALA A 21 -6.79 17.79 -19.27
N ALA A 22 -6.09 18.72 -19.92
CA ALA A 22 -4.65 18.84 -19.73
C ALA A 22 -4.43 19.19 -18.25
N ALA A 23 -3.60 18.42 -17.56
CA ALA A 23 -3.18 18.64 -16.18
C ALA A 23 -1.84 19.40 -16.21
N PRO A 24 -1.83 20.73 -16.46
CA PRO A 24 -0.61 21.48 -16.75
C PRO A 24 0.36 21.57 -15.56
N ASP A 25 -0.13 21.31 -14.35
CA ASP A 25 0.60 21.36 -13.09
C ASP A 25 1.00 19.97 -12.57
N LEU A 26 0.74 18.91 -13.33
CA LEU A 26 1.17 17.54 -13.02
C LEU A 26 2.29 17.13 -13.98
N SER A 27 3.53 17.28 -13.54
CA SER A 27 4.73 16.83 -14.28
C SER A 27 4.87 15.31 -14.24
N GLU A 28 5.31 14.67 -15.32
CA GLU A 28 5.68 13.24 -15.33
C GLU A 28 6.76 12.90 -14.28
N ASP A 29 7.63 13.88 -13.95
CA ASP A 29 8.64 13.74 -12.89
C ASP A 29 8.10 13.92 -11.46
N HIS A 30 6.80 14.19 -11.29
CA HIS A 30 6.20 14.36 -9.97
C HIS A 30 6.14 13.01 -9.25
N GLN A 31 6.55 12.97 -7.97
CA GLN A 31 6.72 11.70 -7.22
C GLN A 31 5.45 10.83 -7.10
N PHE A 32 4.27 11.42 -7.26
CA PHE A 32 2.97 10.73 -7.23
C PHE A 32 2.26 10.74 -8.59
N TYR A 33 3.00 10.91 -9.70
CA TYR A 33 2.43 11.04 -11.03
C TYR A 33 1.60 9.82 -11.41
N GLU A 34 2.18 8.62 -11.27
CA GLU A 34 1.54 7.38 -11.68
C GLU A 34 0.30 7.08 -10.84
N GLU A 35 0.36 7.24 -9.51
CA GLU A 35 -0.80 7.05 -8.62
C GLU A 35 -1.93 8.01 -8.93
N ILE A 36 -1.62 9.28 -9.22
CA ILE A 36 -2.62 10.28 -9.60
C ILE A 36 -3.24 9.91 -10.94
N MET A 37 -2.44 9.53 -11.93
CA MET A 37 -2.93 9.15 -13.25
C MET A 37 -3.82 7.90 -13.19
N TYR A 38 -3.43 6.89 -12.42
CA TYR A 38 -4.23 5.70 -12.14
C TYR A 38 -5.60 6.06 -11.56
N LEU A 39 -5.64 6.92 -10.54
CA LEU A 39 -6.89 7.35 -9.93
C LEU A 39 -7.72 8.29 -10.83
N MET A 40 -7.09 9.03 -11.74
CA MET A 40 -7.80 9.81 -12.75
C MET A 40 -8.47 8.92 -13.80
N ASP A 41 -7.79 7.87 -14.29
CA ASP A 41 -8.35 6.90 -15.24
C ASP A 41 -9.57 6.18 -14.64
N ARG A 42 -9.51 5.88 -13.34
CA ARG A 42 -10.63 5.31 -12.56
C ARG A 42 -11.72 6.32 -12.19
N GLY A 43 -11.55 7.60 -12.52
CA GLY A 43 -12.51 8.66 -12.19
C GLY A 43 -12.63 8.99 -10.70
N VAL A 44 -11.66 8.56 -9.88
CA VAL A 44 -11.57 8.87 -8.43
C VAL A 44 -11.10 10.31 -8.23
N ILE A 45 -10.07 10.69 -8.99
CA ILE A 45 -9.54 12.05 -9.04
C ILE A 45 -10.07 12.75 -10.28
N GLU A 46 -10.60 13.96 -10.09
CA GLU A 46 -10.83 14.90 -11.19
C GLU A 46 -10.03 16.17 -10.90
N GLY A 47 -9.63 16.85 -11.97
CA GLY A 47 -9.04 18.17 -11.89
C GLY A 47 -10.05 19.26 -11.53
N TYR A 48 -9.52 20.43 -11.24
CA TYR A 48 -10.29 21.64 -10.97
C TYR A 48 -10.83 22.25 -12.27
N PRO A 49 -11.84 23.14 -12.20
CA PRO A 49 -12.42 23.78 -13.39
C PRO A 49 -11.43 24.59 -14.25
N ASP A 50 -10.27 24.95 -13.69
CA ASP A 50 -9.18 25.64 -14.39
C ASP A 50 -8.20 24.68 -15.12
N GLY A 51 -8.47 23.37 -15.06
CA GLY A 51 -7.66 22.31 -15.66
C GLY A 51 -6.55 21.77 -14.76
N THR A 52 -6.30 22.38 -13.60
CA THR A 52 -5.22 21.94 -12.70
C THR A 52 -5.60 20.68 -11.90
N ILE A 53 -4.61 19.94 -11.40
CA ILE A 53 -4.80 18.81 -10.47
C ILE A 53 -4.44 19.20 -9.03
N ARG A 54 -3.46 20.09 -8.87
CA ARG A 54 -2.92 20.63 -7.61
C ARG A 54 -2.37 19.54 -6.69
N PRO A 55 -1.41 18.72 -7.15
CA PRO A 55 -0.90 17.59 -6.36
C PRO A 55 -0.24 18.03 -5.04
N ASP A 56 0.43 19.19 -5.03
CA ASP A 56 1.12 19.73 -3.84
C ASP A 56 0.23 20.58 -2.93
N ALA A 57 -1.03 20.83 -3.31
CA ALA A 57 -1.97 21.55 -2.45
C ALA A 57 -2.48 20.62 -1.35
N GLU A 58 -2.68 21.17 -0.15
CA GLU A 58 -3.35 20.45 0.93
C GLU A 58 -4.76 20.03 0.49
N VAL A 59 -5.11 18.78 0.76
CA VAL A 59 -6.44 18.26 0.47
C VAL A 59 -7.40 18.60 1.61
N THR A 60 -8.53 19.22 1.29
CA THR A 60 -9.57 19.49 2.28
C THR A 60 -10.33 18.23 2.67
N ARG A 61 -10.97 18.24 3.85
CA ARG A 61 -11.86 17.16 4.31
C ARG A 61 -12.97 16.84 3.30
N ALA A 62 -13.56 17.85 2.66
CA ALA A 62 -14.56 17.63 1.63
C ALA A 62 -13.97 17.02 0.35
N GLU A 63 -12.78 17.43 -0.09
CA GLU A 63 -12.13 16.84 -1.28
C GLU A 63 -11.69 15.40 -1.05
N ALA A 64 -11.19 15.07 0.15
CA ALA A 64 -10.88 13.71 0.56
C ALA A 64 -12.12 12.81 0.44
N VAL A 65 -13.26 13.26 1.00
CA VAL A 65 -14.53 12.53 0.91
C VAL A 65 -15.08 12.42 -0.50
N VAL A 66 -14.88 13.43 -1.35
CA VAL A 66 -15.27 13.33 -2.77
C VAL A 66 -14.47 12.23 -3.49
N MET A 67 -13.17 12.08 -3.20
CA MET A 67 -12.37 11.00 -3.79
C MET A 67 -12.86 9.63 -3.33
N ILE A 68 -13.10 9.43 -2.03
CA ILE A 68 -13.69 8.17 -1.52
C ILE A 68 -15.08 7.94 -2.11
N GLY A 69 -15.91 8.97 -2.14
CA GLY A 69 -17.28 8.87 -2.63
C GLY A 69 -17.37 8.51 -4.12
N ARG A 70 -16.36 8.88 -4.91
CA ARG A 70 -16.21 8.39 -6.29
C ARG A 70 -15.71 6.95 -6.32
N LEU A 71 -14.72 6.62 -5.49
CA LEU A 71 -14.18 5.27 -5.38
C LEU A 71 -15.27 4.25 -5.02
N MET A 72 -16.16 4.61 -4.10
CA MET A 72 -17.24 3.75 -3.57
C MET A 72 -18.56 3.89 -4.34
N ASP A 73 -18.60 4.67 -5.42
CA ASP A 73 -19.81 4.99 -6.20
C ASP A 73 -21.00 5.48 -5.35
N PHE A 74 -20.72 6.35 -4.38
CA PHE A 74 -21.73 6.94 -3.50
C PHE A 74 -22.65 7.92 -4.22
N ASP A 75 -23.90 8.00 -3.75
CA ASP A 75 -24.88 8.93 -4.30
C ASP A 75 -24.53 10.39 -4.01
N ARG A 76 -23.97 11.04 -5.03
CA ARG A 76 -23.60 12.46 -5.03
C ARG A 76 -24.76 13.46 -4.93
N THR A 77 -26.02 12.99 -4.92
CA THR A 77 -27.19 13.88 -4.85
C THR A 77 -27.14 14.75 -3.60
N LYS A 78 -27.08 16.07 -3.83
CA LYS A 78 -27.02 17.10 -2.78
C LYS A 78 -28.21 16.97 -1.83
N ARG A 79 -27.91 16.84 -0.52
CA ARG A 79 -28.90 16.65 0.54
C ARG A 79 -28.44 17.25 1.85
N ALA A 80 -29.36 17.43 2.79
CA ALA A 80 -28.99 17.84 4.14
C ALA A 80 -28.14 16.75 4.80
N THR A 81 -27.11 17.16 5.53
CA THR A 81 -26.25 16.27 6.31
C THR A 81 -26.57 16.42 7.80
N GLU A 82 -26.03 15.52 8.64
CA GLU A 82 -26.07 15.70 10.10
C GLU A 82 -25.16 16.85 10.59
N PHE A 83 -24.28 17.37 9.72
CA PHE A 83 -23.32 18.40 10.07
C PHE A 83 -23.87 19.80 9.77
N THR A 84 -23.88 20.63 10.82
CA THR A 84 -24.43 21.99 10.81
C THR A 84 -23.70 22.96 9.88
N ASP A 85 -22.43 22.69 9.56
CA ASP A 85 -21.58 23.47 8.68
C ASP A 85 -21.50 22.93 7.24
N VAL A 86 -22.26 21.87 6.92
CA VAL A 86 -22.40 21.32 5.57
C VAL A 86 -23.85 21.47 5.11
N PRO A 87 -24.22 22.64 4.54
CA PRO A 87 -25.59 22.88 4.07
C PRO A 87 -25.92 21.99 2.87
N ALA A 88 -27.21 21.73 2.64
CA ALA A 88 -27.65 20.85 1.55
C ALA A 88 -27.12 21.24 0.16
N GLY A 89 -26.92 22.54 -0.09
CA GLY A 89 -26.38 23.05 -1.35
C GLY A 89 -24.87 22.87 -1.55
N HIS A 90 -24.12 22.47 -0.52
CA HIS A 90 -22.68 22.24 -0.60
C HIS A 90 -22.36 21.21 -1.69
N TYR A 91 -21.25 21.39 -2.43
CA TYR A 91 -20.93 20.51 -3.56
C TYR A 91 -20.69 19.06 -3.10
N ALA A 92 -20.14 18.88 -1.90
CA ALA A 92 -19.83 17.59 -1.32
C ALA A 92 -20.95 16.99 -0.44
N SER A 93 -22.12 17.65 -0.30
CA SER A 93 -23.10 17.25 0.74
C SER A 93 -23.66 15.84 0.59
N GLY A 94 -23.89 15.37 -0.65
CA GLY A 94 -24.33 13.99 -0.91
C GLY A 94 -23.27 12.97 -0.48
N TRP A 95 -22.03 13.12 -0.96
CA TRP A 95 -20.93 12.25 -0.59
C TRP A 95 -20.60 12.26 0.90
N ILE A 96 -20.65 13.42 1.56
CA ILE A 96 -20.44 13.53 3.01
C ILE A 96 -21.53 12.79 3.79
N ALA A 97 -22.79 12.87 3.35
CA ALA A 97 -23.88 12.15 4.00
C ALA A 97 -23.69 10.63 3.90
N GLU A 98 -23.43 10.12 2.70
CA GLU A 98 -23.22 8.68 2.45
C GLU A 98 -21.98 8.16 3.19
N ALA A 99 -20.86 8.89 3.15
CA ALA A 99 -19.63 8.48 3.82
C ALA A 99 -19.75 8.49 5.35
N ALA A 100 -20.55 9.40 5.93
CA ALA A 100 -20.84 9.41 7.36
C ALA A 100 -21.79 8.26 7.75
N GLU A 101 -22.82 8.00 6.95
CA GLU A 101 -23.75 6.87 7.15
C GLU A 101 -23.04 5.51 7.06
N ALA A 102 -22.10 5.36 6.13
CA ALA A 102 -21.24 4.19 5.99
C ALA A 102 -20.16 4.08 7.09
N GLY A 103 -19.99 5.11 7.93
CA GLY A 103 -19.00 5.14 9.01
C GLY A 103 -17.55 5.42 8.57
N TYR A 104 -17.30 5.73 7.30
CA TYR A 104 -15.96 6.01 6.78
C TYR A 104 -15.40 7.33 7.28
N VAL A 105 -16.26 8.33 7.51
CA VAL A 105 -15.85 9.62 8.08
C VAL A 105 -16.66 9.99 9.32
N LEU A 106 -16.01 10.73 10.22
CA LEU A 106 -16.61 11.26 11.43
C LEU A 106 -16.48 12.78 11.45
N GLY A 107 -17.44 13.44 12.11
CA GLY A 107 -17.34 14.87 12.40
C GLY A 107 -16.25 15.19 13.43
N VAL A 108 -15.89 16.46 13.52
CA VAL A 108 -14.87 16.96 14.47
C VAL A 108 -15.47 17.33 15.84
N GLY A 109 -16.72 16.93 16.10
CA GLY A 109 -17.50 17.29 17.28
C GLY A 109 -18.43 18.49 17.08
N ASN A 110 -19.31 18.73 18.07
CA ASN A 110 -20.30 19.81 18.06
C ASN A 110 -21.21 19.85 16.81
N GLY A 111 -21.45 18.69 16.19
CA GLY A 111 -22.24 18.58 14.96
C GLY A 111 -21.58 19.27 13.76
N LYS A 112 -20.25 19.30 13.67
CA LYS A 112 -19.50 19.88 12.55
C LYS A 112 -18.66 18.86 11.81
N PHE A 113 -18.44 19.10 10.52
CA PHE A 113 -17.54 18.35 9.67
C PHE A 113 -16.26 19.10 9.29
N GLU A 114 -16.30 20.44 9.26
CA GLU A 114 -15.22 21.31 8.79
C GLU A 114 -14.77 21.02 7.34
N PRO A 115 -15.68 21.14 6.35
CA PRO A 115 -15.43 20.69 4.98
C PRO A 115 -14.23 21.36 4.28
N ASN A 116 -13.89 22.59 4.66
CA ASN A 116 -12.79 23.35 4.05
C ASN A 116 -11.47 23.26 4.82
N ALA A 117 -11.44 22.58 5.97
CA ALA A 117 -10.20 22.36 6.69
C ALA A 117 -9.36 21.31 5.95
N PRO A 118 -8.02 21.47 5.90
CA PRO A 118 -7.14 20.42 5.40
C PRO A 118 -7.25 19.16 6.28
N ILE A 119 -7.07 17.98 5.68
CA ILE A 119 -6.99 16.73 6.46
C ILE A 119 -5.59 16.57 7.02
N ILE A 120 -5.49 16.04 8.24
CA ILE A 120 -4.21 15.61 8.81
C ILE A 120 -3.96 14.13 8.52
N ARG A 121 -2.69 13.73 8.55
CA ARG A 121 -2.23 12.38 8.17
C ARG A 121 -2.81 11.26 9.04
N GLY A 122 -3.06 11.52 10.32
CA GLY A 122 -3.74 10.58 11.22
C GLY A 122 -5.21 10.34 10.85
N ASP A 123 -5.92 11.40 10.45
CA ASP A 123 -7.31 11.29 9.98
C ASP A 123 -7.38 10.57 8.63
N MET A 124 -6.42 10.81 7.74
CA MET A 124 -6.28 10.03 6.50
C MET A 124 -6.10 8.54 6.80
N ALA A 125 -5.27 8.15 7.78
CA ALA A 125 -5.06 6.75 8.13
C ALA A 125 -6.38 6.08 8.55
N LEU A 126 -7.18 6.73 9.40
CA LEU A 126 -8.50 6.25 9.80
C LEU A 126 -9.45 6.07 8.63
N ILE A 127 -9.43 7.01 7.69
CA ILE A 127 -10.26 6.94 6.50
C ILE A 127 -9.86 5.75 5.63
N VAL A 128 -8.57 5.60 5.33
CA VAL A 128 -8.06 4.52 4.49
C VAL A 128 -8.35 3.17 5.14
N GLU A 129 -8.08 3.04 6.44
CA GLU A 129 -8.37 1.82 7.19
C GLU A 129 -9.84 1.38 7.08
N ARG A 130 -10.79 2.30 7.25
CA ARG A 130 -12.23 2.00 7.18
C ARG A 130 -12.72 1.73 5.77
N VAL A 131 -12.23 2.48 4.78
CA VAL A 131 -12.66 2.35 3.39
C VAL A 131 -12.24 0.99 2.81
N PHE A 132 -11.06 0.51 3.19
CA PHE A 132 -10.51 -0.75 2.71
C PHE A 132 -10.71 -1.92 3.69
N ASP A 133 -11.42 -1.70 4.80
CA ASP A 133 -11.71 -2.69 5.84
C ASP A 133 -10.47 -3.48 6.27
N LEU A 134 -9.39 -2.76 6.59
CA LEU A 134 -8.10 -3.40 6.89
C LEU A 134 -8.17 -4.14 8.24
N VAL A 135 -8.05 -5.46 8.19
CA VAL A 135 -8.25 -6.31 9.38
C VAL A 135 -6.97 -6.63 10.16
N PHE A 136 -5.80 -6.48 9.53
CA PHE A 136 -4.50 -6.76 10.15
C PHE A 136 -3.81 -5.49 10.59
N GLY A 137 -3.25 -5.51 11.80
CA GLY A 137 -2.39 -4.46 12.30
C GLY A 137 -1.19 -5.04 13.02
N ILE A 138 -0.09 -4.30 12.98
CA ILE A 138 1.13 -4.59 13.74
C ILE A 138 1.47 -3.39 14.61
N GLU A 139 2.08 -3.60 15.78
CA GLU A 139 2.54 -2.47 16.57
C GLU A 139 3.62 -1.68 15.81
N SER A 140 3.29 -0.44 15.43
CA SER A 140 4.27 0.42 14.77
C SER A 140 5.35 0.88 15.74
N THR A 141 6.58 1.04 15.22
CA THR A 141 7.72 1.58 15.97
C THR A 141 7.89 3.10 15.79
N PHE A 142 6.83 3.79 15.35
CA PHE A 142 6.84 5.22 15.12
C PHE A 142 6.96 5.99 16.44
N THR A 143 7.96 6.86 16.53
CA THR A 143 8.32 7.57 17.75
C THR A 143 7.34 8.69 18.15
N ASP A 144 6.48 9.11 17.22
CA ASP A 144 5.49 10.19 17.39
C ASP A 144 4.04 9.68 17.37
N VAL A 145 3.83 8.37 17.46
CA VAL A 145 2.51 7.74 17.57
C VAL A 145 2.38 7.11 18.95
N SER A 146 1.60 7.73 19.83
CA SER A 146 1.23 7.12 21.11
C SER A 146 0.25 5.97 20.88
N ALA A 147 0.42 4.86 21.60
CA ALA A 147 -0.52 3.73 21.56
C ALA A 147 -1.96 4.12 21.95
N ASP A 148 -2.14 5.16 22.77
CA ASP A 148 -3.45 5.67 23.19
C ASP A 148 -4.06 6.68 22.19
N ALA A 149 -3.35 7.01 21.10
CA ALA A 149 -3.87 7.95 20.11
C ALA A 149 -5.02 7.32 19.32
N TYR A 150 -6.06 8.10 19.05
CA TYR A 150 -7.29 7.63 18.37
C TYR A 150 -7.06 7.09 16.94
N TYR A 151 -5.91 7.41 16.34
CA TYR A 151 -5.47 6.93 15.02
C TYR A 151 -4.41 5.82 15.08
N ALA A 152 -3.95 5.41 16.27
CA ALA A 152 -2.81 4.50 16.41
C ALA A 152 -3.08 3.14 15.74
N GLU A 153 -4.26 2.56 16.00
CA GLU A 153 -4.67 1.30 15.38
C GLU A 153 -4.75 1.40 13.85
N ALA A 154 -5.32 2.50 13.33
CA ALA A 154 -5.41 2.70 11.89
C ALA A 154 -4.02 2.82 11.24
N ILE A 155 -3.08 3.52 11.88
CA ILE A 155 -1.68 3.62 11.44
C ILE A 155 -1.02 2.24 11.41
N ASN A 156 -1.21 1.46 12.46
CA ASN A 156 -0.71 0.09 12.56
C ASN A 156 -1.23 -0.80 11.42
N LYS A 157 -2.50 -0.62 11.03
CA LYS A 157 -3.15 -1.37 9.95
C LYS A 157 -2.65 -0.98 8.57
N ILE A 158 -2.54 0.32 8.27
CA ILE A 158 -2.01 0.76 6.97
C ILE A 158 -0.51 0.45 6.80
N LEU A 159 0.23 0.35 7.91
CA LEU A 159 1.62 -0.12 7.91
C LEU A 159 1.68 -1.62 7.58
N ALA A 160 0.88 -2.45 8.25
CA ALA A 160 0.75 -3.89 7.95
C ALA A 160 0.33 -4.16 6.49
N ALA A 161 -0.53 -3.31 5.93
CA ALA A 161 -0.99 -3.42 4.54
C ALA A 161 0.01 -2.87 3.50
N ASN A 162 1.23 -2.50 3.90
CA ASN A 162 2.26 -1.91 3.03
C ASN A 162 1.79 -0.64 2.27
N ILE A 163 0.93 0.18 2.90
CA ILE A 163 0.46 1.45 2.34
C ILE A 163 1.39 2.61 2.74
N THR A 164 2.08 2.46 3.88
CA THR A 164 3.02 3.45 4.43
C THR A 164 4.20 2.76 5.10
N ILE A 165 5.36 3.42 5.06
CA ILE A 165 6.57 3.08 5.85
C ILE A 165 6.97 4.17 6.84
N GLY A 166 6.20 5.27 6.88
CA GLY A 166 6.55 6.48 7.63
C GLY A 166 7.75 7.21 7.02
N TYR A 167 8.52 7.89 7.87
CA TYR A 167 9.66 8.70 7.49
C TYR A 167 11.00 8.11 8.01
N PRO A 168 12.14 8.44 7.37
CA PRO A 168 13.46 7.95 7.80
C PRO A 168 13.84 8.26 9.26
N ASP A 169 13.24 9.29 9.85
CA ASP A 169 13.42 9.66 11.26
C ASP A 169 12.54 8.85 12.22
N ARG A 170 11.93 7.75 11.75
CA ARG A 170 11.02 6.88 12.51
C ARG A 170 9.78 7.61 13.01
N THR A 171 9.28 8.57 12.24
CA THR A 171 8.01 9.25 12.52
C THR A 171 6.94 8.87 11.51
N PHE A 172 5.67 8.99 11.90
CA PHE A 172 4.53 8.96 10.99
C PHE A 172 4.03 10.36 10.64
N ARG A 173 4.21 11.34 11.55
CA ARG A 173 3.74 12.73 11.46
C ARG A 173 2.21 12.84 11.38
N PRO A 174 1.46 12.30 12.36
CA PRO A 174 0.00 12.21 12.30
C PRO A 174 -0.72 13.56 12.29
N GLN A 175 -0.08 14.61 12.81
CA GLN A 175 -0.64 15.96 12.92
C GLN A 175 -0.30 16.87 11.73
N VAL A 176 0.43 16.36 10.73
CA VAL A 176 0.79 17.13 9.54
C VAL A 176 -0.32 17.01 8.49
N GLU A 177 -0.62 18.13 7.84
CA GLU A 177 -1.59 18.21 6.76
C GLU A 177 -1.11 17.42 5.53
N VAL A 178 -2.05 16.81 4.82
CA VAL A 178 -1.77 15.92 3.68
C VAL A 178 -2.01 16.67 2.38
N THR A 179 -1.07 16.54 1.44
CA THR A 179 -1.27 17.05 0.07
C THR A 179 -2.18 16.13 -0.74
N ARG A 180 -2.83 16.65 -1.77
CA ARG A 180 -3.70 15.87 -2.65
C ARG A 180 -2.97 14.68 -3.29
N GLY A 181 -1.71 14.86 -3.68
CA GLY A 181 -0.87 13.78 -4.21
C GLY A 181 -0.53 12.70 -3.17
N GLN A 182 -0.23 13.09 -1.92
CA GLN A 182 -0.02 12.10 -0.85
C GLN A 182 -1.29 11.29 -0.55
N TYR A 183 -2.46 11.94 -0.53
CA TYR A 183 -3.72 11.24 -0.34
C TYR A 183 -4.02 10.29 -1.51
N ALA A 184 -3.73 10.72 -2.74
CA ALA A 184 -3.82 9.88 -3.94
C ALA A 184 -2.94 8.63 -3.83
N ALA A 185 -1.66 8.79 -3.43
CA ALA A 185 -0.74 7.67 -3.27
C ALA A 185 -1.24 6.63 -2.25
N PHE A 186 -1.83 7.09 -1.13
CA PHE A 186 -2.39 6.17 -0.13
C PHE A 186 -3.58 5.36 -0.66
N LEU A 187 -4.48 6.00 -1.41
CA LEU A 187 -5.60 5.30 -2.03
C LEU A 187 -5.13 4.33 -3.13
N ALA A 188 -4.18 4.75 -3.97
CA ALA A 188 -3.63 3.91 -5.04
C ALA A 188 -2.93 2.66 -4.48
N ARG A 189 -2.10 2.82 -3.45
CA ARG A 189 -1.45 1.70 -2.73
C ARG A 189 -2.42 0.74 -2.06
N ALA A 190 -3.58 1.22 -1.64
CA ALA A 190 -4.60 0.37 -1.07
C ALA A 190 -5.34 -0.44 -2.16
N LEU A 191 -5.38 0.06 -3.40
CA LEU A 191 -6.08 -0.54 -4.53
C LEU A 191 -5.23 -1.48 -5.37
N GLU A 192 -3.93 -1.20 -5.50
CA GLU A 192 -3.07 -1.86 -6.48
C GLU A 192 -1.69 -2.19 -5.88
N PRO A 193 -1.24 -3.46 -5.95
CA PRO A 193 0.07 -3.89 -5.49
C PRO A 193 1.25 -3.12 -6.06
N GLU A 194 1.19 -2.71 -7.33
CA GLU A 194 2.33 -2.04 -7.99
C GLU A 194 2.78 -0.79 -7.21
N PHE A 195 1.84 0.01 -6.72
CA PHE A 195 2.15 1.23 -5.97
C PHE A 195 2.65 0.94 -4.55
N LYS A 196 2.40 -0.25 -4.00
CA LYS A 196 2.97 -0.65 -2.70
C LYS A 196 4.49 -0.82 -2.79
N ASN A 197 5.04 -1.07 -3.99
CA ASN A 197 6.48 -1.10 -4.21
C ASN A 197 7.13 0.28 -4.07
N ASP A 198 6.36 1.37 -4.16
CA ASP A 198 6.84 2.74 -3.89
C ASP A 198 6.90 3.07 -2.39
N ALA A 199 6.30 2.21 -1.55
CA ALA A 199 6.29 2.32 -0.11
C ALA A 199 7.33 1.38 0.52
N VAL A 200 8.59 1.50 0.11
CA VAL A 200 9.71 0.73 0.65
C VAL A 200 10.87 1.65 1.06
N ILE A 201 11.72 1.18 1.98
CA ILE A 201 12.93 1.93 2.36
C ILE A 201 14.02 1.78 1.28
N GLU A 202 15.00 2.68 1.27
CA GLU A 202 16.18 2.51 0.43
C GLU A 202 16.95 1.23 0.83
N GLY A 203 17.28 0.39 -0.15
CA GLY A 203 17.91 -0.92 0.10
C GLY A 203 16.95 -1.96 0.71
N SER A 204 15.65 -1.80 0.47
CA SER A 204 14.61 -2.74 0.91
C SER A 204 14.88 -4.18 0.48
N TYR A 205 14.58 -5.11 1.39
CA TYR A 205 14.60 -6.55 1.12
C TYR A 205 13.21 -7.10 0.78
N GLN A 206 12.18 -6.25 0.72
CA GLN A 206 10.86 -6.68 0.26
C GLN A 206 10.91 -7.15 -1.18
N LYS A 207 10.09 -8.15 -1.47
CA LYS A 207 9.87 -8.64 -2.82
C LYS A 207 9.00 -7.65 -3.62
N ASP A 208 9.22 -7.63 -4.92
CA ASP A 208 8.36 -6.92 -5.88
C ASP A 208 6.98 -7.59 -5.89
N LYS A 209 5.96 -6.87 -5.41
CA LYS A 209 4.60 -7.38 -5.24
C LYS A 209 3.85 -7.59 -6.55
N THR A 210 4.47 -7.31 -7.70
CA THR A 210 3.89 -7.60 -9.02
C THR A 210 4.40 -8.90 -9.63
N LYS A 211 5.35 -9.58 -8.97
CA LYS A 211 5.99 -10.79 -9.47
C LYS A 211 5.56 -12.04 -8.72
N VAL A 212 5.78 -13.17 -9.39
CA VAL A 212 5.69 -14.52 -8.81
C VAL A 212 7.09 -15.06 -8.56
N TYR A 213 7.36 -15.46 -7.32
CA TYR A 213 8.62 -16.05 -6.90
C TYR A 213 8.44 -17.54 -6.71
N THR A 214 9.19 -18.37 -7.44
CA THR A 214 9.11 -19.83 -7.33
C THR A 214 10.35 -20.37 -6.63
N TYR A 215 10.14 -21.22 -5.63
CA TYR A 215 11.19 -21.87 -4.86
C TYR A 215 11.13 -23.39 -5.01
N GLU A 216 12.28 -24.05 -4.90
CA GLU A 216 12.40 -25.51 -4.74
C GLU A 216 12.80 -25.83 -3.29
N ASN A 217 12.10 -26.79 -2.68
CA ASN A 217 12.36 -27.28 -1.34
C ASN A 217 13.31 -28.48 -1.34
N ALA A 218 13.86 -28.82 -0.17
CA ALA A 218 14.80 -29.94 0.01
C ALA A 218 14.28 -31.31 -0.49
N ASP A 219 12.96 -31.52 -0.48
CA ASP A 219 12.33 -32.75 -0.97
C ASP A 219 12.03 -32.75 -2.47
N GLY A 220 12.37 -31.67 -3.17
CA GLY A 220 12.15 -31.46 -4.60
C GLY A 220 10.75 -30.96 -4.96
N THR A 221 9.90 -30.65 -3.98
CA THR A 221 8.64 -29.93 -4.22
C THR A 221 8.92 -28.47 -4.54
N THR A 222 7.97 -27.82 -5.22
CA THR A 222 8.05 -26.39 -5.53
C THR A 222 6.92 -25.62 -4.87
N GLU A 223 7.20 -24.38 -4.50
CA GLU A 223 6.19 -23.44 -4.03
C GLU A 223 6.26 -22.12 -4.81
N ALA A 224 5.10 -21.53 -5.08
CA ALA A 224 4.98 -20.27 -5.82
C ALA A 224 4.38 -19.19 -4.92
N HIS A 225 5.09 -18.09 -4.76
CA HIS A 225 4.72 -16.97 -3.92
C HIS A 225 4.25 -15.82 -4.82
N SER A 226 2.97 -15.48 -4.74
CA SER A 226 2.36 -14.35 -5.44
C SER A 226 1.73 -13.41 -4.43
N PHE A 227 1.65 -12.12 -4.75
CA PHE A 227 0.98 -11.14 -3.89
C PHE A 227 -0.41 -10.85 -4.44
N GLU A 228 -1.44 -11.32 -3.75
CA GLU A 228 -2.80 -11.43 -4.28
C GLU A 228 -3.83 -10.79 -3.34
N ASP A 229 -4.93 -10.30 -3.91
CA ASP A 229 -6.11 -9.90 -3.14
C ASP A 229 -6.86 -11.15 -2.66
N VAL A 230 -6.64 -11.51 -1.40
CA VAL A 230 -7.15 -12.75 -0.82
C VAL A 230 -8.65 -12.59 -0.52
N PRO A 231 -9.52 -13.40 -1.14
CA PRO A 231 -10.96 -13.26 -1.00
C PRO A 231 -11.45 -13.65 0.39
N ASP A 232 -12.67 -13.24 0.73
CA ASP A 232 -13.33 -13.60 1.98
C ASP A 232 -13.33 -15.13 2.19
N ARG A 233 -12.74 -15.57 3.30
CA ARG A 233 -12.80 -16.96 3.78
C ARG A 233 -13.50 -17.02 5.13
N GLY A 234 -14.82 -17.06 5.11
CA GLY A 234 -15.64 -17.31 6.30
C GLY A 234 -15.95 -16.06 7.14
N GLY A 235 -16.09 -14.90 6.48
CA GLY A 235 -16.33 -13.59 7.09
C GLY A 235 -15.06 -12.83 7.46
N LEU A 236 -13.90 -13.27 6.97
CA LEU A 236 -12.61 -12.61 7.15
C LEU A 236 -12.14 -12.12 5.78
N ILE A 237 -12.10 -10.80 5.60
CA ILE A 237 -11.56 -10.13 4.42
C ILE A 237 -10.08 -9.87 4.70
N TYR A 238 -9.20 -10.54 3.96
CA TYR A 238 -7.76 -10.47 4.20
C TYR A 238 -7.10 -9.32 3.43
N GLY A 239 -7.64 -9.01 2.24
CA GLY A 239 -7.05 -8.06 1.32
C GLY A 239 -5.74 -8.59 0.71
N PHE A 240 -4.89 -7.67 0.27
CA PHE A 240 -3.64 -8.02 -0.38
C PHE A 240 -2.61 -8.65 0.57
N MET A 241 -2.17 -9.86 0.24
CA MET A 241 -1.21 -10.65 1.02
C MET A 241 -0.30 -11.48 0.11
N TRP A 242 0.82 -11.98 0.65
CA TRP A 242 1.55 -13.03 -0.03
C TRP A 242 0.81 -14.36 0.15
N THR A 243 0.49 -15.00 -0.97
CA THR A 243 -0.09 -16.34 -1.04
C THR A 243 0.98 -17.29 -1.56
N VAL A 244 1.16 -18.41 -0.86
CA VAL A 244 2.05 -19.49 -1.24
C VAL A 244 1.20 -20.64 -1.75
N ASP A 245 1.36 -20.99 -3.02
CA ASP A 245 0.75 -22.16 -3.65
C ASP A 245 1.77 -23.31 -3.65
N THR A 246 1.37 -24.45 -3.09
CA THR A 246 2.15 -25.68 -3.00
C THR A 246 1.36 -26.85 -3.58
N ASP A 247 2.03 -27.98 -3.79
CA ASP A 247 1.37 -29.21 -4.25
C ASP A 247 0.23 -29.70 -3.33
N ASP A 248 0.26 -29.31 -2.05
CA ASP A 248 -0.69 -29.77 -1.01
C ASP A 248 -1.75 -28.71 -0.63
N GLY A 249 -1.69 -27.51 -1.20
CA GLY A 249 -2.66 -26.44 -0.94
C GLY A 249 -2.05 -25.04 -0.99
N ASN A 250 -2.68 -24.10 -0.29
CA ASN A 250 -2.15 -22.75 -0.17
C ASN A 250 -2.21 -22.22 1.25
N TYR A 251 -1.36 -21.25 1.54
CA TYR A 251 -1.36 -20.49 2.78
C TYR A 251 -0.93 -19.04 2.54
N GLU A 252 -1.28 -18.15 3.45
CA GLU A 252 -1.02 -16.72 3.32
C GLU A 252 -0.11 -16.21 4.43
N TYR A 253 0.78 -15.27 4.11
CA TYR A 253 1.62 -14.58 5.07
C TYR A 253 1.71 -13.08 4.78
N LEU A 254 2.03 -12.32 5.84
CA LEU A 254 2.33 -10.91 5.80
C LEU A 254 3.84 -10.72 5.69
N GLU A 255 4.24 -9.73 4.91
CA GLU A 255 5.61 -9.22 4.83
C GLU A 255 5.59 -7.76 5.23
N LEU A 256 6.50 -7.38 6.12
CA LEU A 256 6.54 -6.03 6.66
C LEU A 256 7.96 -5.56 6.85
N GLU A 257 8.23 -4.36 6.34
CA GLU A 257 9.51 -3.70 6.52
C GLU A 257 9.34 -2.29 7.07
N ASN A 258 10.24 -1.93 7.99
CA ASN A 258 10.39 -0.58 8.50
C ASN A 258 11.89 -0.28 8.69
N TYR A 259 12.21 0.89 9.23
CA TYR A 259 13.60 1.31 9.46
C TYR A 259 14.35 0.52 10.56
N ASP A 260 13.69 -0.40 11.25
CA ASP A 260 14.28 -1.27 12.27
C ASP A 260 14.50 -2.71 11.77
N TYR A 261 13.58 -3.27 10.99
CA TYR A 261 13.64 -4.66 10.51
C TYR A 261 12.72 -4.95 9.31
N LEU A 262 12.95 -6.09 8.66
CA LEU A 262 12.00 -6.83 7.82
C LEU A 262 11.56 -8.09 8.59
N ALA A 263 10.25 -8.38 8.58
CA ALA A 263 9.67 -9.55 9.23
C ALA A 263 8.59 -10.21 8.35
N TYR A 264 8.36 -11.49 8.60
CA TYR A 264 7.26 -12.26 8.02
C TYR A 264 6.35 -12.78 9.13
N GLY A 265 5.07 -12.98 8.87
CA GLY A 265 4.19 -13.59 9.87
C GLY A 265 2.86 -14.06 9.30
N TYR A 266 2.24 -15.05 9.93
CA TYR A 266 0.90 -15.48 9.56
C TYR A 266 -0.16 -14.48 10.09
N PRO A 267 -1.32 -14.38 9.42
CA PRO A 267 -2.48 -13.71 9.98
C PRO A 267 -2.74 -14.11 11.43
N TYR A 268 -2.95 -13.12 12.30
CA TYR A 268 -3.28 -13.32 13.72
C TYR A 268 -2.28 -14.15 14.53
N SER A 269 -1.07 -14.34 14.01
CA SER A 269 0.02 -15.06 14.66
C SER A 269 1.19 -14.12 14.89
N GLU A 270 2.21 -14.62 15.57
CA GLU A 270 3.46 -13.89 15.68
C GLU A 270 4.24 -13.89 14.37
N GLY A 271 5.10 -12.88 14.25
CA GLY A 271 6.01 -12.74 13.13
C GLY A 271 7.44 -13.05 13.54
N ASP A 272 8.20 -13.54 12.57
CA ASP A 272 9.63 -13.80 12.66
C ASP A 272 10.37 -12.65 11.97
N VAL A 273 11.33 -12.08 12.68
CA VAL A 273 12.25 -11.11 12.11
C VAL A 273 13.16 -11.85 11.13
N ALA A 274 13.22 -11.36 9.90
CA ALA A 274 14.07 -11.92 8.86
C ALA A 274 15.43 -11.24 8.82
N ILE A 275 15.47 -9.91 8.98
CA ILE A 275 16.70 -9.11 9.00
C ILE A 275 16.48 -7.80 9.77
N VAL A 276 17.54 -7.24 10.34
CA VAL A 276 17.51 -6.02 11.17
C VAL A 276 18.41 -4.90 10.63
N TYR A 277 17.97 -3.64 10.76
CA TYR A 277 18.64 -2.44 10.25
C TYR A 277 19.35 -1.62 11.34
N PRO A 278 20.55 -1.07 11.09
CA PRO A 278 21.34 -1.23 9.86
C PRO A 278 21.88 -2.67 9.71
N VAL A 279 22.02 -3.11 8.46
CA VAL A 279 22.61 -4.40 8.09
C VAL A 279 24.11 -4.36 8.36
N GLN A 280 24.58 -5.17 9.30
CA GLN A 280 25.98 -5.19 9.72
C GLN A 280 26.37 -6.56 10.27
N VAL A 281 27.53 -7.07 9.85
CA VAL A 281 28.10 -8.31 10.38
C VAL A 281 28.27 -8.24 11.92
N GLY A 282 27.91 -9.33 12.60
CA GLY A 282 27.93 -9.47 14.05
C GLY A 282 26.69 -8.95 14.77
N LYS A 283 25.70 -8.42 14.03
CA LYS A 283 24.45 -7.99 14.60
C LYS A 283 23.51 -9.17 14.80
N THR A 284 22.95 -9.28 16.00
CA THR A 284 22.06 -10.36 16.38
C THR A 284 20.62 -9.90 16.61
N PHE A 285 19.69 -10.83 16.46
CA PHE A 285 18.26 -10.68 16.76
C PHE A 285 17.66 -12.04 17.11
N THR A 286 16.44 -12.05 17.62
CA THR A 286 15.80 -13.27 18.14
C THR A 286 14.41 -13.43 17.58
N ASN A 287 14.04 -14.68 17.25
CA ASN A 287 12.69 -15.09 16.89
C ASN A 287 12.13 -16.05 17.95
N GLY A 288 10.80 -16.11 18.10
CA GLY A 288 10.11 -16.95 19.09
C GLY A 288 9.65 -16.22 20.37
N MET A 289 8.93 -16.95 21.23
CA MET A 289 8.32 -16.44 22.46
C MET A 289 8.97 -16.98 23.73
N GLU A 290 8.91 -16.16 24.79
CA GLU A 290 9.19 -16.55 26.17
C GLU A 290 10.51 -17.34 26.32
N ASP A 291 10.41 -18.64 26.56
CA ASP A 291 11.54 -19.52 26.88
C ASP A 291 12.09 -20.27 25.64
N GLU A 292 11.42 -20.16 24.48
CA GLU A 292 11.79 -20.81 23.22
C GLU A 292 12.14 -19.74 22.18
N THR A 293 13.33 -19.15 22.34
CA THR A 293 13.86 -18.15 21.40
C THR A 293 15.06 -18.71 20.66
N ILE A 294 15.12 -18.45 19.34
CA ILE A 294 16.24 -18.79 18.48
C ILE A 294 17.01 -17.50 18.20
N THR A 295 18.33 -17.52 18.42
CA THR A 295 19.19 -16.39 18.07
C THR A 295 19.66 -16.49 16.62
N LEU A 296 19.56 -15.39 15.89
CA LEU A 296 20.11 -15.21 14.55
C LEU A 296 21.21 -14.13 14.57
N GLU A 297 22.21 -14.29 13.72
CA GLU A 297 23.32 -13.35 13.52
C GLU A 297 23.50 -13.05 12.03
N ILE A 298 23.68 -11.78 11.68
CA ILE A 298 24.21 -11.41 10.35
C ILE A 298 25.69 -11.79 10.33
N THR A 299 26.05 -12.84 9.61
CA THR A 299 27.42 -13.39 9.56
C THR A 299 28.18 -12.94 8.31
N GLY A 300 27.48 -12.44 7.28
CA GLY A 300 28.10 -11.94 6.06
C GLY A 300 27.29 -10.86 5.36
N VAL A 301 27.97 -9.95 4.66
CA VAL A 301 27.38 -8.95 3.78
C VAL A 301 28.13 -8.94 2.46
N ASN A 302 27.44 -8.67 1.35
CA ASN A 302 27.99 -8.79 -0.02
C ASN A 302 28.57 -10.19 -0.30
N VAL A 303 27.89 -11.21 0.21
CA VAL A 303 28.21 -12.61 -0.04
C VAL A 303 27.73 -12.97 -1.45
N THR A 304 28.54 -13.76 -2.16
CA THR A 304 28.10 -14.34 -3.43
C THR A 304 27.34 -15.63 -3.15
N VAL A 305 26.10 -15.70 -3.61
CA VAL A 305 25.24 -16.88 -3.52
C VAL A 305 24.76 -17.27 -4.91
N GLU A 306 24.93 -18.54 -5.25
CA GLU A 306 24.39 -19.12 -6.48
C GLU A 306 23.03 -19.76 -6.17
N THR A 307 22.02 -19.41 -6.98
CA THR A 307 20.72 -20.07 -7.03
C THR A 307 20.45 -20.60 -8.44
N ALA A 308 19.43 -21.45 -8.60
CA ALA A 308 18.98 -21.89 -9.92
C ALA A 308 18.52 -20.71 -10.82
N TYR A 309 17.93 -19.66 -10.24
CA TYR A 309 17.55 -18.45 -10.97
C TYR A 309 18.76 -17.68 -11.51
N GLN A 310 19.64 -17.23 -10.60
CA GLN A 310 20.85 -16.48 -10.96
C GLN A 310 21.87 -16.46 -9.82
N THR A 311 23.08 -15.96 -10.12
CA THR A 311 24.09 -15.64 -9.10
C THR A 311 23.88 -14.22 -8.58
N PHE A 312 23.75 -14.08 -7.27
CA PHE A 312 23.72 -12.79 -6.58
C PHE A 312 25.07 -12.53 -5.91
N SER A 313 25.54 -11.28 -5.94
CA SER A 313 26.84 -10.88 -5.36
C SER A 313 26.73 -9.92 -4.17
N ASN A 314 25.50 -9.53 -3.84
CA ASN A 314 25.14 -8.57 -2.80
C ASN A 314 24.32 -9.21 -1.67
N ALA A 315 24.39 -10.54 -1.49
CA ALA A 315 23.57 -11.20 -0.49
C ALA A 315 24.07 -10.92 0.94
N VAL A 316 23.13 -10.88 1.88
CA VAL A 316 23.38 -10.92 3.32
C VAL A 316 23.26 -12.38 3.76
N GLU A 317 24.28 -12.89 4.44
CA GLU A 317 24.23 -14.20 5.10
C GLU A 317 23.80 -13.99 6.56
N ILE A 318 22.72 -14.67 6.94
CA ILE A 318 22.21 -14.74 8.31
C ILE A 318 22.32 -16.18 8.77
N THR A 319 22.81 -16.42 9.98
CA THR A 319 22.98 -17.77 10.54
C THR A 319 22.24 -17.87 11.87
N ASN A 320 21.47 -18.95 12.07
CA ASN A 320 20.83 -19.22 13.36
C ASN A 320 21.77 -20.03 14.29
N GLU A 321 21.35 -20.26 15.53
CA GLU A 321 22.14 -21.00 16.53
C GLU A 321 22.37 -22.49 16.19
N ASP A 322 21.49 -23.07 15.37
CA ASP A 322 21.62 -24.44 14.87
C ASP A 322 22.64 -24.56 13.71
N GLY A 323 23.03 -23.42 13.13
CA GLY A 323 23.99 -23.34 12.02
C GLY A 323 23.34 -23.25 10.64
N ASP A 324 22.01 -23.22 10.56
CA ASP A 324 21.30 -22.97 9.32
C ASP A 324 21.56 -21.55 8.83
N LYS A 325 21.66 -21.39 7.51
CA LYS A 325 21.96 -20.12 6.88
C LYS A 325 20.85 -19.69 5.94
N TYR A 326 20.57 -18.41 5.96
CA TYR A 326 19.62 -17.73 5.08
C TYR A 326 20.36 -16.65 4.31
N TYR A 327 20.18 -16.64 2.99
CA TYR A 327 20.79 -15.66 2.10
C TYR A 327 19.70 -14.72 1.59
N MET A 328 19.77 -13.47 2.03
CA MET A 328 18.80 -12.43 1.67
C MET A 328 19.39 -11.42 0.68
N VAL A 329 18.58 -10.95 -0.26
CA VAL A 329 18.98 -10.01 -1.32
C VAL A 329 17.96 -8.88 -1.41
N GLU A 330 18.44 -7.65 -1.53
CA GLU A 330 17.62 -6.45 -1.75
C GLU A 330 16.69 -6.65 -2.98
N GLY A 331 15.39 -6.38 -2.81
CA GLY A 331 14.35 -6.60 -3.84
C GLY A 331 13.87 -8.05 -4.03
N PHE A 332 14.45 -9.02 -3.32
CA PHE A 332 14.12 -10.45 -3.47
C PHE A 332 13.81 -11.18 -2.15
N GLY A 333 14.09 -10.57 -0.99
CA GLY A 333 13.98 -11.24 0.29
C GLY A 333 14.95 -12.42 0.38
N THR A 334 14.52 -13.53 0.97
CA THR A 334 15.33 -14.76 1.04
C THR A 334 15.37 -15.44 -0.33
N VAL A 335 16.57 -15.64 -0.88
CA VAL A 335 16.78 -16.33 -2.17
C VAL A 335 17.27 -17.75 -2.02
N LYS A 336 17.84 -18.10 -0.86
CA LYS A 336 18.34 -19.44 -0.56
C LYS A 336 18.46 -19.66 0.93
N SER A 337 18.21 -20.89 1.39
CA SER A 337 18.57 -21.34 2.73
C SER A 337 19.25 -22.70 2.69
N VAL A 338 20.16 -22.95 3.62
CA VAL A 338 20.88 -24.22 3.77
C VAL A 338 20.94 -24.61 5.24
N ASN A 339 20.98 -25.91 5.53
CA ASN A 339 21.19 -26.40 6.89
C ASN A 339 22.66 -26.26 7.34
N ALA A 340 22.95 -26.63 8.58
CA ALA A 340 24.31 -26.63 9.13
C ALA A 340 25.31 -27.50 8.35
N GLU A 341 24.85 -28.56 7.69
CA GLU A 341 25.66 -29.42 6.80
C GLU A 341 25.94 -28.79 5.43
N GLY A 342 25.22 -27.73 5.06
CA GLY A 342 25.30 -27.06 3.77
C GLY A 342 24.37 -27.63 2.70
N ASP A 343 23.46 -28.55 3.07
CA ASP A 343 22.40 -29.03 2.18
C ASP A 343 21.34 -27.94 1.98
N VAL A 344 20.84 -27.81 0.76
CA VAL A 344 19.82 -26.81 0.41
C VAL A 344 18.48 -27.17 1.05
N ILE A 345 17.91 -26.20 1.78
CA ILE A 345 16.57 -26.30 2.37
C ILE A 345 15.54 -25.71 1.40
N MET A 346 15.84 -24.53 0.86
CA MET A 346 14.99 -23.81 -0.09
C MET A 346 15.88 -23.00 -1.05
N GLU A 347 15.54 -22.94 -2.33
CA GLU A 347 16.28 -22.15 -3.33
C GLU A 347 15.35 -21.49 -4.35
N LEU A 348 15.61 -20.21 -4.65
CA LEU A 348 14.88 -19.45 -5.67
C LEU A 348 15.18 -20.00 -7.07
N LEU A 349 14.14 -20.51 -7.72
CA LEU A 349 14.14 -20.98 -9.10
C LEU A 349 13.86 -19.86 -10.10
N ASN A 350 12.92 -18.96 -9.77
CA ASN A 350 12.48 -17.92 -10.70
C ASN A 350 11.82 -16.73 -9.99
N ALA A 351 11.83 -15.55 -10.64
CA ALA A 351 11.08 -14.36 -10.27
C ALA A 351 10.57 -13.66 -11.54
N GLU A 352 9.30 -13.86 -11.88
CA GLU A 352 8.65 -13.39 -13.11
C GLU A 352 7.52 -12.40 -12.89
#